data_AF-A0A1W1UDU0-F1
#
_entry.id   AF-A0A1W1UDU0-F1
#
_cell.length_a   1.000
_cell.length_b   1.000
_cell.length_c   1.000
_cell.angle_alpha   90.00
_cell.angle_beta   90.00
_cell.angle_gamma   90.00
#
_symmetry.space_group_name_H-M   'P 1'
#
loop_
_entity.id
_entity.type
_entity.pdbx_description
1 polymer ?
#
loop_
_entity_poly.entity_id
_entity_poly.type
_entity_poly.pdbx_seq_one_letter_code
_entity_poly.pdbx_strand_id
1 'polypeptide(L)'
;MGFFLYSKSILLILIVILLIILSWSDINQRIISNSTVLTLLIFIVPFSFLFHGDVFISNALISLVIGFMIFYFGVIGGGDIKLISVLMLATPTNHIVPFLFLTSIVGLLLIIVGWIFFRHSIKENGLPYGVAISAGFLLTLWGVH
;
A
#
# COMPACT_ATOMS: atom_id res chain seq x y z
N MET A 1 -23.23 -19.15 3.79
CA MET A 1 -22.72 -18.02 4.60
C MET A 1 -21.29 -18.25 5.09
N GLY A 2 -21.00 -19.34 5.82
CA GLY A 2 -19.67 -19.59 6.40
C GLY A 2 -18.51 -19.64 5.40
N PHE A 3 -18.63 -20.38 4.29
CA PHE A 3 -17.55 -20.53 3.30
C PHE A 3 -17.05 -19.20 2.70
N PHE A 4 -17.96 -18.25 2.46
CA PHE A 4 -17.60 -16.92 1.96
C PHE A 4 -16.87 -16.06 3.00
N LEU A 5 -17.18 -16.24 4.28
CA LEU A 5 -16.46 -15.57 5.36
C LEU A 5 -15.05 -16.15 5.54
N TYR A 6 -14.90 -17.48 5.47
CA TYR A 6 -13.58 -18.12 5.54
C TYR A 6 -12.65 -17.70 4.39
N SER A 7 -13.16 -17.68 3.16
CA SER A 7 -12.37 -17.25 1.99
C SER A 7 -11.92 -15.79 2.08
N LYS A 8 -12.80 -14.89 2.55
CA LYS A 8 -12.45 -13.49 2.84
C LYS A 8 -11.31 -13.37 3.86
N SER A 9 -11.41 -14.07 4.98
CA SER A 9 -10.39 -14.02 6.04
C SER A 9 -9.04 -14.58 5.58
N ILE A 10 -9.03 -15.70 4.85
CA ILE A 10 -7.80 -16.29 4.30
C ILE A 10 -7.11 -15.31 3.37
N LEU A 11 -7.87 -14.68 2.49
CA LEU A 11 -7.33 -13.74 1.52
C LEU A 11 -6.77 -12.49 2.19
N LEU A 12 -7.46 -11.97 3.21
CA LEU A 12 -6.98 -10.86 4.02
C LEU A 12 -5.64 -11.22 4.71
N ILE A 13 -5.56 -12.40 5.32
CA ILE A 13 -4.32 -12.87 5.98
C ILE A 13 -3.17 -12.96 4.96
N LEU A 14 -3.42 -13.49 3.77
CA LEU A 14 -2.41 -13.55 2.70
C LEU A 14 -1.95 -12.16 2.26
N ILE A 15 -2.87 -11.20 2.11
CA ILE A 15 -2.53 -9.81 1.78
C ILE A 15 -1.69 -9.18 2.89
N VAL A 16 -2.07 -9.36 4.16
CA VAL A 16 -1.30 -8.87 5.31
C VAL A 16 0.12 -9.45 5.29
N ILE A 17 0.28 -10.75 5.05
CA ILE A 17 1.59 -11.40 4.95
C ILE A 17 2.42 -10.80 3.79
N LEU A 18 1.82 -10.59 2.62
CA LEU A 18 2.49 -9.98 1.48
C LEU A 18 2.92 -8.54 1.75
N LEU A 19 2.07 -7.76 2.43
CA LEU A 19 2.39 -6.39 2.84
C LEU A 19 3.52 -6.35 3.88
N ILE A 20 3.58 -7.32 4.79
CA ILE A 20 4.70 -7.47 5.74
C ILE A 20 5.99 -7.81 5.00
N ILE A 21 5.96 -8.76 4.06
CA ILE A 21 7.12 -9.14 3.24
C ILE A 21 7.62 -7.93 2.43
N LEU A 22 6.70 -7.18 1.81
CA LEU A 22 7.03 -5.97 1.06
C LEU A 22 7.65 -4.92 1.99
N SER A 23 7.03 -4.67 3.14
CA SER A 23 7.53 -3.73 4.15
C SER A 23 8.92 -4.12 4.65
N TRP A 24 9.17 -5.41 4.85
CA TRP A 24 10.49 -5.92 5.24
C TRP A 24 11.55 -5.71 4.15
N SER A 25 11.19 -6.01 2.89
CA SER A 25 12.04 -5.75 1.73
C SER A 25 12.38 -4.26 1.62
N ASP A 26 11.40 -3.39 1.84
CA ASP A 26 11.57 -1.93 1.79
C ASP A 26 12.42 -1.40 2.96
N ILE A 27 12.29 -1.97 4.15
CA ILE A 27 13.14 -1.64 5.31
C ILE A 27 14.60 -2.02 5.04
N ASN A 28 14.85 -3.21 4.51
CA ASN A 28 16.19 -3.78 4.39
C ASN A 28 16.91 -3.33 3.11
N GLN A 29 16.21 -3.34 1.98
CA GLN A 29 16.79 -3.12 0.65
C GLN A 29 16.33 -1.82 -0.01
N ARG A 30 15.34 -1.10 0.56
CA ARG A 30 14.74 0.11 -0.03
C ARG A 30 14.23 -0.12 -1.45
N ILE A 31 13.81 -1.36 -1.73
CA ILE A 31 13.35 -1.81 -3.03
C ILE A 31 11.96 -2.42 -2.87
N ILE A 32 11.01 -1.82 -3.58
CA ILE A 32 9.69 -2.41 -3.84
C ILE A 32 9.78 -3.14 -5.19
N SER A 33 9.94 -4.46 -5.14
CA SER A 33 10.12 -5.25 -6.36
C SER A 33 8.83 -5.34 -7.18
N ASN A 34 8.96 -5.27 -8.52
CA ASN A 34 7.82 -5.42 -9.42
C ASN A 34 7.14 -6.79 -9.24
N SER A 35 7.93 -7.83 -8.93
CA SER A 35 7.41 -9.17 -8.69
C SER A 35 6.49 -9.21 -7.47
N THR A 36 6.90 -8.58 -6.36
CA THR A 36 6.07 -8.52 -5.13
C THR A 36 4.77 -7.74 -5.38
N VAL A 37 4.85 -6.62 -6.10
CA VAL A 37 3.65 -5.82 -6.45
C VAL A 37 2.72 -6.59 -7.39
N LEU A 38 3.26 -7.34 -8.34
CA LEU A 38 2.46 -8.19 -9.23
C LEU A 38 1.79 -9.34 -8.48
N THR A 39 2.51 -9.99 -7.55
CA THR A 39 1.91 -10.98 -6.66
C THR A 39 0.80 -10.35 -5.84
N LEU A 40 1.01 -9.16 -5.25
CA LEU A 40 -0.02 -8.45 -4.50
C LEU A 40 -1.26 -8.16 -5.36
N LEU A 41 -1.08 -7.73 -6.62
CA LEU A 41 -2.18 -7.47 -7.57
C LEU A 41 -3.07 -8.70 -7.77
N ILE A 42 -2.46 -9.89 -7.91
CA ILE A 42 -3.21 -11.15 -8.09
C ILE A 42 -4.13 -11.44 -6.90
N PHE A 43 -3.74 -11.06 -5.68
CA PHE A 43 -4.57 -11.24 -4.49
C PHE A 43 -5.53 -10.07 -4.23
N ILE A 44 -5.18 -8.84 -4.63
CA ILE A 44 -5.99 -7.65 -4.39
C ILE A 44 -7.27 -7.63 -5.24
N VAL A 45 -7.20 -8.13 -6.48
CA VAL A 45 -8.34 -8.17 -7.40
C VAL A 45 -9.48 -9.05 -6.87
N PRO A 46 -9.25 -10.35 -6.52
CA PRO A 46 -10.29 -11.17 -5.92
C PRO A 46 -10.70 -10.64 -4.54
N PHE A 47 -9.80 -9.98 -3.80
CA PHE A 47 -10.13 -9.37 -2.52
C PHE A 47 -11.15 -8.25 -2.68
N SER A 48 -10.91 -7.32 -3.61
CA SER A 48 -11.85 -6.24 -3.89
C SER A 48 -13.21 -6.78 -4.32
N PHE A 49 -13.23 -7.75 -5.23
CA PHE A 49 -14.46 -8.34 -5.71
C PHE A 49 -15.24 -9.04 -4.59
N LEU A 50 -14.57 -9.79 -3.71
CA LEU A 50 -15.24 -10.49 -2.60
C LEU A 50 -15.70 -9.54 -1.49
N PHE A 51 -14.92 -8.51 -1.15
CA PHE A 51 -15.26 -7.59 -0.06
C PHE A 51 -16.24 -6.50 -0.47
N HIS A 52 -16.03 -5.87 -1.62
CA HIS A 52 -16.79 -4.70 -2.08
C HIS A 52 -17.77 -5.02 -3.22
N GLY A 53 -17.68 -6.21 -3.83
CA GLY A 53 -18.52 -6.58 -4.97
C GLY A 53 -18.06 -6.01 -6.31
N ASP A 54 -16.99 -5.21 -6.32
CA ASP A 54 -16.45 -4.55 -7.51
C ASP A 54 -14.92 -4.37 -7.40
N VAL A 55 -14.26 -4.08 -8.52
CA VAL A 55 -12.84 -3.76 -8.59
C VAL A 55 -12.68 -2.33 -9.09
N PHE A 56 -12.06 -1.47 -8.29
CA PHE A 56 -12.00 -0.03 -8.55
C PHE A 56 -10.89 0.34 -9.54
N ILE A 57 -11.02 -0.12 -10.78
CA ILE A 57 -10.03 0.07 -11.86
C ILE A 57 -9.80 1.57 -12.15
N SER A 58 -10.86 2.37 -12.14
CA SER A 58 -10.76 3.83 -12.33
C SER A 58 -9.88 4.48 -11.26
N ASN A 59 -10.08 4.12 -9.98
CA ASN A 59 -9.29 4.64 -8.87
C ASN A 59 -7.80 4.30 -9.04
N ALA A 60 -7.50 3.05 -9.41
CA ALA A 60 -6.14 2.59 -9.66
C ALA A 60 -5.47 3.26 -10.86
N LEU A 61 -6.18 3.46 -11.96
CA LEU A 61 -5.66 4.16 -13.14
C LEU A 61 -5.41 5.63 -12.85
N ILE A 62 -6.34 6.31 -12.18
CA ILE A 62 -6.18 7.70 -11.77
C ILE A 62 -4.98 7.85 -10.84
N SER A 63 -4.84 6.99 -9.83
CA SER A 63 -3.69 7.03 -8.92
C SER A 63 -2.38 6.72 -9.65
N LEU A 64 -2.39 5.84 -10.65
CA LEU A 64 -1.20 5.52 -11.43
C LEU A 64 -0.78 6.71 -12.29
N VAL A 65 -1.72 7.37 -12.98
CA VAL A 65 -1.43 8.54 -13.83
C VAL A 65 -0.94 9.71 -12.99
N ILE A 66 -1.68 10.07 -11.93
CA ILE A 66 -1.31 11.17 -11.03
C ILE A 66 0.02 10.85 -10.34
N GLY A 67 0.17 9.63 -9.83
CA GLY A 67 1.40 9.17 -9.20
C GLY A 67 2.58 9.25 -10.15
N PHE A 68 2.42 8.79 -11.40
CA PHE A 68 3.48 8.85 -12.40
C PHE A 68 3.87 10.29 -12.74
N MET A 69 2.92 11.23 -12.81
CA MET A 69 3.23 12.67 -12.95
C MET A 69 4.07 13.16 -11.76
N ILE A 70 3.74 12.76 -10.54
CA ILE A 70 4.49 13.13 -9.33
C ILE A 70 5.90 12.50 -9.33
N PHE A 71 6.05 11.26 -9.80
CA PHE A 71 7.35 10.60 -9.98
C PHE A 71 8.21 11.30 -11.02
N TYR A 72 7.61 11.80 -12.09
CA TYR A 72 8.33 12.60 -13.09
C TYR A 72 8.98 13.85 -12.47
N PHE A 73 8.33 14.45 -11.46
CA PHE A 73 8.91 15.56 -10.67
C PHE A 73 9.89 15.11 -9.56
N GLY A 74 10.16 13.81 -9.42
CA GLY A 74 11.14 13.28 -8.46
C GLY A 74 10.70 13.30 -6.99
N VAL A 75 9.40 13.46 -6.72
CA VAL A 75 8.88 13.61 -5.34
C VAL A 75 8.63 12.26 -4.66
N ILE A 76 8.17 11.26 -5.41
CA ILE A 76 7.80 9.92 -4.91
C ILE A 76 8.52 8.86 -5.75
N GLY A 77 8.88 7.71 -5.15
CA GLY A 77 9.50 6.59 -5.85
C GLY A 77 8.53 5.85 -6.78
N GLY A 78 9.02 5.36 -7.92
CA GLY A 78 8.20 4.61 -8.87
C GLY A 78 7.62 3.31 -8.29
N GLY A 79 8.29 2.70 -7.31
CA GLY A 79 7.79 1.54 -6.58
C GLY A 79 6.55 1.86 -5.72
N ASP A 80 6.58 3.00 -5.02
CA ASP A 80 5.50 3.46 -4.15
C ASP A 80 4.21 3.69 -4.95
N ILE A 81 4.33 4.29 -6.14
CA ILE A 81 3.18 4.56 -7.02
C ILE A 81 2.55 3.27 -7.51
N LYS A 82 3.36 2.27 -7.88
CA LYS A 82 2.84 0.96 -8.28
C LYS A 82 2.11 0.30 -7.12
N LEU A 83 2.67 0.35 -5.91
CA LEU A 83 2.04 -0.19 -4.72
C LEU A 83 0.70 0.50 -4.41
N ILE A 84 0.68 1.83 -4.36
CA ILE A 84 -0.54 2.63 -4.14
C ILE A 84 -1.59 2.26 -5.20
N SER A 85 -1.20 2.20 -6.47
CA SER A 85 -2.13 1.90 -7.56
C SER A 85 -2.74 0.51 -7.45
N VAL A 86 -1.96 -0.50 -7.03
CA VAL A 86 -2.49 -1.84 -6.76
C VAL A 86 -3.48 -1.82 -5.61
N LEU A 87 -3.17 -1.13 -4.50
CA LEU A 87 -4.06 -1.05 -3.34
C LEU A 87 -5.35 -0.26 -3.63
N MET A 88 -5.29 0.73 -4.51
CA MET A 88 -6.46 1.49 -4.97
C MET A 88 -7.48 0.62 -5.72
N LEU A 89 -7.08 -0.51 -6.32
CA LEU A 89 -8.03 -1.47 -6.92
C LEU A 89 -9.01 -2.03 -5.90
N ALA A 90 -8.61 -2.10 -4.63
CA ALA A 90 -9.42 -2.58 -3.51
C ALA A 90 -9.90 -1.46 -2.57
N THR A 91 -9.76 -0.19 -2.97
CA THR A 91 -10.15 0.95 -2.16
C THR A 91 -11.34 1.67 -2.80
N PRO A 92 -12.54 1.60 -2.18
CA PRO A 92 -13.69 2.36 -2.65
C PRO A 92 -13.44 3.87 -2.60
N THR A 93 -14.13 4.63 -3.46
CA THR A 93 -13.83 6.07 -3.67
C THR A 93 -13.94 6.93 -2.41
N ASN A 94 -14.87 6.60 -1.51
CA ASN A 94 -15.02 7.26 -0.22
C ASN A 94 -13.84 7.00 0.75
N HIS A 95 -13.05 5.96 0.53
CA HIS A 95 -11.91 5.57 1.37
C HIS A 95 -10.55 6.01 0.82
N ILE A 96 -10.49 6.58 -0.40
CA ILE A 96 -9.25 7.09 -1.00
C ILE A 96 -8.60 8.16 -0.11
N VAL A 97 -9.39 9.15 0.33
CA VAL A 97 -8.88 10.25 1.17
C VAL A 97 -8.41 9.74 2.53
N PRO A 98 -9.21 8.92 3.28
CA PRO A 98 -8.72 8.26 4.49
C PRO A 98 -7.43 7.47 4.28
N PHE A 99 -7.32 6.72 3.18
CA PHE A 99 -6.13 5.93 2.85
C PHE A 99 -4.88 6.79 2.71
N LEU A 100 -4.92 7.79 1.83
CA LEU A 100 -3.78 8.68 1.62
C LEU A 100 -3.43 9.49 2.88
N PHE A 101 -4.45 9.88 3.64
CA PHE A 101 -4.26 10.61 4.90
C PHE A 101 -3.59 9.74 5.97
N LEU A 102 -4.05 8.51 6.19
CA LEU A 102 -3.45 7.57 7.13
C LEU A 102 -2.04 7.17 6.69
N THR A 103 -1.81 6.93 5.39
CA THR A 103 -0.46 6.72 4.85
C THR A 103 0.45 7.92 5.13
N SER A 104 -0.06 9.14 5.01
CA SER A 104 0.71 10.36 5.33
C SER A 104 1.04 10.47 6.82
N ILE A 105 0.10 10.11 7.71
CA ILE A 105 0.34 10.08 9.17
C ILE A 105 1.42 9.05 9.51
N VAL A 106 1.31 7.83 8.99
CA VAL A 106 2.31 6.80 9.25
C VAL A 106 3.65 7.19 8.64
N GLY A 107 3.66 7.79 7.45
CA GLY A 107 4.86 8.33 6.82
C GLY A 107 5.54 9.40 7.68
N LEU A 108 4.77 10.31 8.27
CA LEU A 108 5.28 11.32 9.22
C LEU A 108 5.90 10.66 10.46
N LEU A 109 5.24 9.64 11.02
CA LEU A 109 5.80 8.88 12.14
C LEU A 109 7.11 8.19 11.77
N LEU A 110 7.21 7.60 10.57
CA LEU A 110 8.44 7.01 10.07
C LEU A 110 9.56 8.04 9.90
N ILE A 111 9.23 9.26 9.44
CA ILE A 111 10.19 10.37 9.38
C ILE A 111 10.73 10.69 10.78
N ILE A 112 9.85 10.84 11.78
CA ILE A 112 10.25 11.18 13.15
C ILE A 112 11.13 10.08 13.75
N VAL A 113 10.66 8.83 13.73
CA VAL A 113 11.38 7.68 14.28
C VAL A 113 12.70 7.47 13.53
N GLY A 114 12.63 7.52 12.21
CA GLY A 114 13.77 7.35 11.32
C GLY A 114 14.85 8.41 11.53
N TRP A 115 14.46 9.67 11.77
CA TRP A 115 15.42 10.74 12.06
C TRP A 115 16.12 10.52 13.40
N ILE A 116 15.42 10.02 14.41
CA ILE A 116 15.97 9.81 15.76
C ILE A 116 16.96 8.63 15.77
N PHE A 117 16.60 7.50 15.14
CA PHE A 117 17.37 6.26 15.27
C PHE A 117 18.26 5.92 14.07
N PHE A 118 17.88 6.35 12.86
CA PHE A 118 18.48 5.87 11.60
C PHE A 118 18.81 7.02 10.62
N ARG A 119 19.17 8.20 11.15
CA ARG A 119 19.38 9.43 10.37
C ARG A 119 20.30 9.26 9.17
N HIS A 120 21.39 8.53 9.34
CA HIS A 120 22.39 8.32 8.27
C HIS A 120 21.81 7.47 7.13
N SER A 121 21.19 6.33 7.48
CA SER A 121 20.54 5.45 6.51
C SER A 121 19.42 6.15 5.72
N ILE A 122 18.61 6.98 6.37
CA ILE A 122 17.53 7.73 5.70
C ILE A 122 18.07 8.79 4.77
N LYS A 123 19.13 9.50 5.16
CA LYS A 123 19.71 10.55 4.32
C LYS A 123 20.31 9.96 3.03
N GLU A 124 20.85 8.75 3.09
CA GLU A 124 21.50 8.10 1.95
C GLU A 124 20.54 7.28 1.09
N ASN A 125 19.59 6.56 1.69
CA ASN A 125 18.76 5.57 1.00
C ASN A 125 17.26 5.89 1.02
N GLY A 126 16.87 7.02 1.60
CA GLY A 126 15.47 7.42 1.75
C GLY A 126 14.71 6.67 2.85
N LEU A 127 13.43 6.98 2.97
CA LEU A 127 12.49 6.35 3.90
C LEU A 127 11.83 5.12 3.27
N PRO A 128 11.56 4.06 4.06
CA PRO A 128 10.78 2.92 3.60
C PRO A 128 9.29 3.30 3.54
N TYR A 129 8.88 3.97 2.47
CA TYR A 129 7.50 4.40 2.27
C TYR A 129 6.52 3.24 2.06
N GLY A 130 6.99 2.08 1.60
CA GLY A 130 6.19 0.86 1.49
C GLY A 130 5.59 0.43 2.83
N VAL A 131 6.27 0.70 3.95
CA VAL A 131 5.74 0.47 5.31
C VAL A 131 4.55 1.40 5.58
N ALA A 132 4.68 2.69 5.27
CA ALA A 132 3.62 3.67 5.49
C ALA A 132 2.39 3.40 4.61
N ILE A 133 2.61 3.04 3.36
CA ILE A 133 1.54 2.70 2.42
C ILE A 133 0.80 1.43 2.88
N SER A 134 1.54 0.39 3.24
CA SER A 134 0.98 -0.87 3.75
C SER A 134 0.17 -0.66 5.02
N ALA A 135 0.71 0.07 5.99
CA ALA A 135 0.01 0.37 7.24
C ALA A 135 -1.22 1.26 7.02
N GLY A 136 -1.12 2.29 6.20
CA GLY A 136 -2.25 3.17 5.88
C GLY A 136 -3.41 2.42 5.23
N PHE A 137 -3.12 1.47 4.34
CA PHE A 137 -4.13 0.61 3.74
C PHE A 137 -4.83 -0.29 4.78
N LEU A 138 -4.05 -0.96 5.62
CA LEU A 138 -4.61 -1.83 6.67
C LEU A 138 -5.45 -1.07 7.70
N LEU A 139 -5.00 0.13 8.10
CA LEU A 139 -5.76 1.00 9.00
C LEU A 139 -7.06 1.49 8.36
N THR A 140 -7.03 1.81 7.07
CA THR A 140 -8.23 2.22 6.33
C THR A 140 -9.23 1.08 6.28
N LEU A 141 -8.76 -0.13 5.96
CA LEU A 141 -9.60 -1.32 5.91
C LEU A 141 -10.24 -1.65 7.26
N TRP A 142 -9.49 -1.47 8.36
CA TRP A 142 -10.02 -1.69 9.71
C TRP A 142 -11.10 -0.67 10.07
N GLY A 143 -10.92 0.60 9.68
CA GLY A 143 -11.91 1.66 9.92
C GLY A 143 -13.19 1.56 9.07
N VAL A 144 -13.31 0.58 8.17
CA VAL A 144 -14.50 0.33 7.34
C VAL A 144 -15.53 -0.59 8.03
N HIS A 145 -15.18 -1.19 9.18
CA HIS A 145 -16.08 -2.01 10.01
C HIS A 145 -16.69 -1.21 11.16
#